data_AF-A0AAW9KJK1-F1
#
_entry.id   AF-A0AAW9KJK1-F1
#
_cell.length_a   1.000
_cell.length_b   1.000
_cell.length_c   1.000
_cell.angle_alpha   90.00
_cell.angle_beta   90.00
_cell.angle_gamma   90.00
#
_symmetry.space_group_name_H-M   'P 1'
#
loop_
_entity.id
_entity.type
_entity.pdbx_description
1 polymer ?
#
loop_
_entity_poly.entity_id
_entity_poly.type
_entity_poly.pdbx_seq_one_letter_code
_entity_poly.pdbx_strand_id
1 'polypeptide(L)'
;QEDILKEQKDAVALSIQMGFVNDAEDNQHGVAFVTSTESPLFEKVNPGEIILDSSLEKEGIKVGDVLTNNQFSGEFKVVGFADQKKYSHAPVAYIHMDDYKEIYRVKTMQLLFIPGQDQAQAIDGLQSFSNNQFLGTIASYKAEMT
;
A
#
# COMPACT_ATOMS: atom_id res chain seq x y z
N GLN A 1 -6.46 -15.57 -6.10
CA GLN A 1 -6.05 -14.18 -6.42
C GLN A 1 -5.28 -14.12 -7.73
N GLU A 2 -4.23 -14.93 -7.93
CA GLU A 2 -3.44 -14.92 -9.17
C GLU A 2 -4.25 -15.21 -10.44
N ASP A 3 -5.20 -16.15 -10.39
CA ASP A 3 -6.02 -16.49 -11.57
C ASP A 3 -6.92 -15.33 -12.00
N ILE A 4 -7.49 -14.60 -11.04
CA ILE A 4 -8.35 -13.44 -11.31
C ILE A 4 -7.53 -12.28 -11.89
N LEU A 5 -6.31 -12.06 -11.38
CA LEU A 5 -5.41 -11.03 -11.93
C LEU A 5 -4.97 -11.34 -13.36
N LYS A 6 -4.95 -12.62 -13.77
CA LYS A 6 -4.68 -13.03 -15.16
C LYS A 6 -5.90 -12.84 -16.06
N GLU A 7 -7.11 -13.07 -15.54
CA GLU A 7 -8.37 -12.97 -16.28
C GLU A 7 -8.86 -11.52 -16.42
N GLN A 8 -8.72 -10.71 -15.37
CA GLN A 8 -9.16 -9.32 -15.30
C GLN A 8 -7.93 -8.41 -15.29
N LYS A 9 -7.52 -7.93 -16.46
CA LYS A 9 -6.27 -7.16 -16.63
C LYS A 9 -6.23 -5.85 -15.84
N ASP A 10 -7.39 -5.29 -15.52
CA ASP A 10 -7.51 -4.06 -14.75
C ASP A 10 -7.72 -4.32 -13.25
N ALA A 11 -7.78 -5.59 -12.83
CA ALA A 11 -7.87 -5.93 -11.42
C ALA A 11 -6.54 -5.65 -10.72
N VAL A 12 -6.63 -5.18 -9.48
CA VAL A 12 -5.47 -4.79 -8.68
C VAL A 12 -5.56 -5.45 -7.33
N ALA A 13 -4.51 -6.16 -6.95
CA ALA A 13 -4.37 -6.60 -5.58
C ALA A 13 -3.46 -5.64 -4.82
N LEU A 14 -3.84 -5.28 -3.60
CA LEU A 14 -3.07 -4.36 -2.78
C LEU A 14 -3.07 -4.78 -1.31
N SER A 15 -2.09 -4.28 -0.57
CA SER A 15 -2.05 -4.38 0.89
C SER A 15 -1.59 -3.06 1.48
N ILE A 16 -2.10 -2.75 2.67
CA ILE A 16 -1.74 -1.54 3.42
C ILE A 16 -1.49 -1.96 4.85
N GLN A 17 -0.33 -1.62 5.39
CA GLN A 17 -0.03 -1.94 6.79
C GLN A 17 0.87 -0.88 7.43
N MET A 18 0.61 -0.60 8.71
CA MET A 18 1.42 0.32 9.48
C MET A 18 2.80 -0.26 9.75
N GLY A 19 3.81 0.60 9.69
CA GLY A 19 5.19 0.24 9.96
C GLY A 19 6.03 1.48 10.23
N PHE A 20 7.34 1.33 10.09
CA PHE A 20 8.29 2.41 10.24
C PHE A 20 9.49 2.22 9.32
N VAL A 21 10.19 3.31 9.06
CA VAL A 21 11.50 3.31 8.41
C VAL A 21 12.46 4.11 9.28
N ASN A 22 13.73 3.73 9.31
CA ASN A 22 14.78 4.47 10.02
C ASN A 22 15.64 5.20 9.00
N ASP A 23 15.97 6.46 9.28
CA ASP A 23 16.88 7.25 8.46
C ASP A 23 18.37 7.03 8.82
N ALA A 24 19.27 7.75 8.16
CA ALA A 24 20.72 7.63 8.39
C ALA A 24 21.17 8.08 9.78
N GLU A 25 20.34 8.85 10.50
CA GLU A 25 20.58 9.25 11.89
C GLU A 25 19.91 8.27 12.88
N ASP A 26 19.34 7.17 12.39
CA ASP A 26 18.57 6.17 13.13
C ASP A 26 17.27 6.76 13.73
N ASN A 27 16.78 7.90 13.20
CA ASN A 27 15.48 8.41 13.58
C ASN A 27 14.39 7.55 12.94
N GLN A 28 13.42 7.15 13.75
CA GLN A 28 12.31 6.31 13.32
C GLN A 28 11.13 7.16 12.81
N HIS A 29 10.71 6.91 11.58
CA HIS A 29 9.57 7.57 10.92
C HIS A 29 8.41 6.60 10.79
N GLY A 30 7.26 6.91 11.40
CA GLY A 30 6.05 6.09 11.30
C GLY A 30 5.38 6.26 9.93
N VAL A 31 5.14 5.15 9.23
CA VAL A 31 4.58 5.16 7.87
C VAL A 31 3.48 4.12 7.70
N ALA A 32 2.63 4.31 6.70
CA ALA A 32 1.75 3.27 6.17
C ALA A 32 2.37 2.69 4.89
N PHE A 33 2.89 1.47 4.97
CA PHE A 33 3.39 0.77 3.78
C PHE A 33 2.23 0.37 2.88
N VAL A 34 2.34 0.76 1.61
CA VAL A 34 1.37 0.45 0.56
C VAL A 34 2.09 -0.30 -0.54
N THR A 35 1.49 -1.40 -0.98
CA THR A 35 1.98 -2.14 -2.15
C THR A 35 0.81 -2.62 -2.99
N SER A 36 1.04 -2.80 -4.28
CA SER A 36 0.06 -3.36 -5.19
C SER A 36 0.70 -4.19 -6.30
N THR A 37 -0.12 -4.98 -6.98
CA THR A 37 0.22 -5.46 -8.32
C THR A 37 0.32 -4.29 -9.30
N GLU A 38 0.97 -4.50 -10.44
CA GLU A 38 1.11 -3.45 -11.47
C GLU A 38 -0.25 -2.86 -11.84
N SER A 39 -0.37 -1.54 -11.72
CA SER A 39 -1.60 -0.81 -12.01
C SER A 39 -1.30 0.67 -12.23
N PRO A 40 -2.00 1.36 -13.14
CA PRO A 40 -1.93 2.82 -13.26
C PRO A 40 -2.52 3.57 -12.05
N LEU A 41 -3.19 2.86 -11.12
CA LEU A 41 -3.81 3.46 -9.92
C LEU A 41 -2.83 3.70 -8.77
N PHE A 42 -1.64 3.08 -8.82
CA PHE A 42 -0.65 3.09 -7.75
C PHE A 42 0.73 3.45 -8.30
N GLU A 43 1.58 3.97 -7.42
CA GLU A 43 2.98 4.25 -7.76
C GLU A 43 3.73 2.96 -8.11
N LYS A 44 4.51 3.01 -9.19
CA LYS A 44 5.37 1.90 -9.58
C LYS A 44 6.71 2.03 -8.86
N VAL A 45 7.04 1.02 -8.07
CA VAL A 45 8.26 0.98 -7.25
C VAL A 45 9.02 -0.32 -7.53
N ASN A 46 10.32 -0.25 -7.80
CA ASN A 46 11.14 -1.46 -7.98
C ASN A 46 11.58 -2.04 -6.63
N PRO A 47 12.02 -3.32 -6.57
CA PRO A 47 12.56 -3.91 -5.35
C PRO A 47 13.68 -3.05 -4.73
N GLY A 48 13.61 -2.80 -3.43
CA GLY A 48 14.56 -1.97 -2.69
C GLY A 48 14.42 -0.46 -2.94
N GLU A 49 13.42 -0.01 -3.70
CA GLU A 49 13.09 1.40 -3.84
C GLU A 49 11.91 1.77 -2.93
N ILE A 50 11.80 3.05 -2.59
CA ILE A 50 10.68 3.58 -1.82
C ILE A 50 10.25 4.95 -2.36
N ILE A 51 8.94 5.15 -2.47
CA ILE A 51 8.34 6.46 -2.74
C ILE A 51 7.55 6.88 -1.50
N LEU A 52 7.88 8.03 -0.95
CA LEU A 52 7.35 8.51 0.34
C LEU A 52 6.32 9.63 0.15
N ASP A 53 5.47 9.88 1.14
CA ASP A 53 4.65 11.09 1.14
C ASP A 53 5.53 12.35 1.26
N SER A 54 5.16 13.41 0.55
CA SER A 54 5.91 14.68 0.56
C SER A 54 5.96 15.39 1.92
N SER A 55 5.23 14.93 2.95
CA SER A 55 5.46 15.39 4.32
C SER A 55 6.82 14.96 4.86
N LEU A 56 7.31 13.77 4.51
CA LEU A 56 8.60 13.26 4.98
C LEU A 56 9.77 14.01 4.32
N GLU A 57 9.57 14.56 3.12
CA GLU A 57 10.55 15.46 2.50
C GLU A 57 10.75 16.74 3.34
N LYS A 58 9.65 17.28 3.89
CA LYS A 58 9.68 18.48 4.76
C LYS A 58 10.33 18.21 6.11
N GLU A 59 10.37 16.94 6.53
CA GLU A 59 11.05 16.47 7.74
C GLU A 59 12.55 16.23 7.51
N GLY A 60 13.02 16.33 6.26
CA GLY A 60 14.45 16.35 5.92
C GLY A 60 14.92 15.22 5.01
N ILE A 61 14.07 14.21 4.75
CA ILE A 61 14.38 13.09 3.85
C ILE A 61 14.46 13.59 2.40
N LYS A 62 15.38 13.04 1.61
CA LYS A 62 15.61 13.45 0.21
C LYS A 62 15.67 12.25 -0.72
N VAL A 63 15.44 12.51 -2.01
CA VAL A 63 15.72 11.52 -3.06
C VAL A 63 17.20 11.16 -3.04
N GLY A 64 17.48 9.85 -3.04
CA GLY A 64 18.82 9.29 -2.94
C GLY A 64 19.19 8.84 -1.52
N ASP A 65 18.43 9.23 -0.51
CA ASP A 65 18.63 8.75 0.86
C ASP A 65 18.35 7.25 0.95
N VAL A 66 18.98 6.63 1.95
CA VAL A 66 18.85 5.21 2.25
C VAL A 66 18.15 5.08 3.59
N LEU A 67 17.08 4.29 3.61
CA LEU A 67 16.27 4.02 4.78
C LEU A 67 16.31 2.52 5.10
N THR A 68 16.13 2.17 6.36
CA THR A 68 16.14 0.76 6.79
C THR A 68 14.84 0.40 7.51
N ASN A 69 14.55 -0.90 7.59
CA ASN A 69 13.47 -1.44 8.41
C ASN A 69 13.97 -2.73 9.06
N ASN A 70 13.72 -2.90 10.37
CA ASN A 70 14.24 -4.04 11.13
C ASN A 70 13.76 -5.43 10.67
N GLN A 71 12.67 -5.48 9.90
CA GLN A 71 12.12 -6.72 9.35
C GLN A 71 12.47 -6.92 7.88
N PHE A 72 13.14 -5.94 7.25
CA PHE A 72 13.65 -6.04 5.90
C PHE A 72 15.16 -6.32 5.95
N SER A 73 15.61 -7.31 5.18
CA SER A 73 17.03 -7.65 5.12
C SER A 73 17.84 -6.70 4.24
N GLY A 74 17.18 -5.93 3.39
CA GLY A 74 17.78 -4.92 2.52
C GLY A 74 17.64 -3.49 3.06
N GLU A 75 17.88 -2.55 2.16
CA GLU A 75 17.71 -1.12 2.40
C GLU A 75 16.78 -0.54 1.34
N PHE A 76 16.09 0.54 1.70
CA PHE A 76 15.23 1.28 0.80
C PHE A 76 15.93 2.53 0.29
N LYS A 77 16.09 2.64 -1.02
CA LYS A 77 16.53 3.88 -1.66
C LYS A 77 15.33 4.78 -1.98
N VAL A 78 15.33 6.00 -1.46
CA VAL A 78 14.27 6.97 -1.77
C VAL A 78 14.41 7.41 -3.23
N VAL A 79 13.41 7.11 -4.05
CA VAL A 79 13.42 7.44 -5.49
C VAL A 79 12.44 8.55 -5.87
N GLY A 80 11.56 8.94 -4.96
CA GLY A 80 10.62 10.03 -5.19
C GLY A 80 9.69 10.27 -4.03
N PHE A 81 8.82 11.26 -4.21
CA PHE A 81 7.77 11.61 -3.28
C PHE A 81 6.40 11.68 -3.98
N ALA A 82 5.36 11.24 -3.30
CA ALA A 82 3.98 11.31 -3.74
C ALA A 82 3.23 12.39 -2.93
N ASP A 83 2.35 13.14 -3.59
CA ASP A 83 1.66 14.26 -2.94
C ASP A 83 0.40 13.83 -2.18
N GLN A 84 0.35 14.22 -0.91
CA GLN A 84 -0.83 14.21 -0.04
C GLN A 84 -1.51 12.83 0.10
N LYS A 85 -0.71 11.79 0.28
CA LYS A 85 -1.19 10.42 0.54
C LYS A 85 -0.97 10.10 2.01
N LYS A 86 -2.06 10.19 2.79
CA LYS A 86 -2.09 9.74 4.20
C LYS A 86 -3.07 8.59 4.37
N TYR A 87 -2.70 7.62 5.20
CA TYR A 87 -3.59 6.56 5.66
C TYR A 87 -3.70 6.64 7.18
N SER A 88 -4.91 6.86 7.71
CA SER A 88 -5.16 7.00 9.15
C SER A 88 -4.17 7.97 9.83
N HIS A 89 -4.00 9.17 9.23
CA HIS A 89 -3.06 10.23 9.62
C HIS A 89 -1.56 9.98 9.39
N ALA A 90 -1.11 8.77 9.11
CA ALA A 90 0.29 8.48 8.81
C ALA A 90 0.64 8.76 7.34
N PRO A 91 1.86 9.25 7.04
CA PRO A 91 2.36 9.37 5.68
C PRO A 91 2.46 7.99 5.02
N VAL A 92 2.09 7.91 3.74
CA VAL A 92 2.21 6.67 2.97
C VAL A 92 3.65 6.45 2.49
N ALA A 93 4.07 5.20 2.45
CA ALA A 93 5.30 4.73 1.84
C ALA A 93 4.98 3.61 0.84
N TYR A 94 5.15 3.88 -0.46
CA TYR A 94 5.00 2.86 -1.50
C TYR A 94 6.27 2.03 -1.60
N ILE A 95 6.14 0.71 -1.51
CA ILE A 95 7.23 -0.26 -1.63
C ILE A 95 6.85 -1.40 -2.57
N HIS A 96 7.87 -2.10 -3.07
CA HIS A 96 7.65 -3.27 -3.92
C HIS A 96 6.97 -4.40 -3.14
N MET A 97 6.19 -5.21 -3.87
CA MET A 97 5.38 -6.28 -3.27
C MET A 97 6.24 -7.35 -2.59
N ASP A 98 7.41 -7.65 -3.13
CA ASP A 98 8.30 -8.67 -2.55
C ASP A 98 8.91 -8.18 -1.23
N ASP A 99 9.31 -6.90 -1.15
CA ASP A 99 9.82 -6.28 0.08
C ASP A 99 8.73 -6.26 1.16
N TYR A 100 7.48 -5.93 0.77
CA TYR A 100 6.32 -5.98 1.66
C TYR A 100 6.08 -7.39 2.21
N LYS A 101 6.11 -8.41 1.33
CA LYS A 101 5.93 -9.81 1.72
C LYS A 101 7.02 -10.29 2.68
N GLU A 102 8.25 -9.81 2.49
CA GLU A 102 9.37 -10.09 3.38
C GLU A 102 9.13 -9.50 4.77
N ILE A 103 8.88 -8.18 4.84
CA ILE A 103 8.64 -7.44 6.09
C ILE A 103 7.54 -8.12 6.91
N TYR A 104 6.38 -8.38 6.29
CA TYR A 104 5.20 -8.87 7.00
C TYR A 104 5.06 -10.40 7.00
N ARG A 105 5.97 -11.13 6.35
CA ARG A 105 5.97 -12.59 6.22
C ARG A 105 4.64 -13.14 5.68
N VAL A 106 4.06 -12.43 4.72
CA VAL A 106 2.79 -12.80 4.07
C VAL A 106 3.05 -13.36 2.67
N LYS A 107 2.14 -14.21 2.20
CA LYS A 107 2.21 -14.78 0.84
C LYS A 107 1.19 -14.16 -0.12
N THR A 108 0.09 -13.65 0.41
CA THR A 108 -1.06 -13.13 -0.35
C THR A 108 -1.33 -11.68 0.02
N MET A 109 -1.95 -10.93 -0.89
CA MET A 109 -2.37 -9.56 -0.61
C MET A 109 -3.68 -9.55 0.15
N GLN A 110 -3.95 -8.45 0.84
CA GLN A 110 -5.11 -8.32 1.73
C GLN A 110 -6.40 -7.94 0.98
N LEU A 111 -6.27 -7.19 -0.11
CA LEU A 111 -7.39 -6.63 -0.86
C LEU A 111 -7.25 -6.95 -2.35
N LEU A 112 -8.38 -7.16 -3.00
CA LEU A 112 -8.50 -7.31 -4.45
C LEU A 112 -9.59 -6.35 -4.94
N PHE A 113 -9.21 -5.42 -5.80
CA PHE A 113 -10.11 -4.50 -6.48
C PHE A 113 -10.30 -4.95 -7.93
N ILE A 114 -11.56 -5.08 -8.36
CA ILE A 114 -11.92 -5.51 -9.71
C ILE A 114 -12.85 -4.45 -10.31
N PRO A 115 -12.37 -3.60 -11.24
CA PRO A 115 -13.20 -2.57 -11.85
C PRO A 115 -14.18 -3.16 -12.87
N GLY A 116 -15.26 -2.40 -13.17
CA GLY A 116 -16.20 -2.73 -14.25
C GLY A 116 -17.21 -3.84 -13.94
N GLN A 117 -17.30 -4.28 -12.68
CA GLN A 117 -18.29 -5.25 -12.21
C GLN A 117 -19.28 -4.56 -11.26
N ASP A 118 -20.56 -4.47 -11.65
CA ASP A 118 -21.61 -3.91 -10.78
C ASP A 118 -21.98 -4.85 -9.62
N GLN A 119 -21.67 -6.14 -9.76
CA GLN A 119 -21.92 -7.16 -8.75
C GLN A 119 -20.61 -7.78 -8.29
N ALA A 120 -20.49 -7.92 -6.97
CA ALA A 120 -19.35 -8.61 -6.36
C ALA A 120 -19.39 -10.10 -6.75
N GLN A 121 -18.38 -10.56 -7.50
CA GLN A 121 -18.24 -11.97 -7.82
C GLN A 121 -17.86 -12.76 -6.56
N ALA A 122 -18.47 -13.92 -6.34
CA ALA A 122 -18.05 -14.81 -5.27
C ALA A 122 -16.69 -15.42 -5.63
N ILE A 123 -15.69 -15.16 -4.80
CA ILE A 123 -14.34 -15.68 -4.95
C ILE A 123 -14.03 -16.51 -3.71
N ASP A 124 -13.64 -17.77 -3.91
CA ASP A 124 -13.34 -18.66 -2.80
C ASP A 124 -12.19 -18.11 -1.93
N GLY A 125 -12.36 -18.17 -0.62
CA GLY A 125 -11.43 -17.58 0.35
C GLY A 125 -11.43 -16.05 0.46
N LEU A 126 -12.31 -15.34 -0.26
CA LEU A 126 -12.45 -13.88 -0.18
C LEU A 126 -13.90 -13.45 0.12
N GLN A 127 -14.04 -12.50 1.04
CA GLN A 127 -15.30 -11.80 1.22
C GLN A 127 -15.38 -10.66 0.21
N SER A 128 -16.39 -10.71 -0.66
CA SER A 128 -16.54 -9.77 -1.76
C SER A 128 -17.65 -8.77 -1.47
N PHE A 129 -17.41 -7.50 -1.83
CA PHE A 129 -18.35 -6.39 -1.61
C PHE A 129 -18.40 -5.52 -2.87
N SER A 130 -19.59 -5.01 -3.22
CA SER A 130 -19.68 -3.85 -4.10
C SER A 130 -19.21 -2.58 -3.38
N ASN A 131 -18.91 -1.51 -4.12
CA ASN A 131 -18.52 -0.23 -3.53
C ASN A 131 -19.53 0.27 -2.48
N ASN A 132 -20.84 0.19 -2.77
CA ASN A 132 -21.89 0.61 -1.85
C ASN A 132 -21.91 -0.24 -0.57
N GLN A 133 -21.76 -1.57 -0.70
CA GLN A 133 -21.70 -2.46 0.46
C GLN A 133 -20.44 -2.19 1.29
N PHE A 134 -19.29 -1.97 0.63
CA PHE A 134 -18.03 -1.66 1.29
C PHE A 134 -18.09 -0.34 2.07
N LEU A 135 -18.62 0.73 1.48
CA LEU A 135 -18.83 2.01 2.18
C LEU A 135 -19.73 1.83 3.41
N GLY A 136 -20.78 1.02 3.26
CA GLY A 136 -21.62 0.55 4.35
C GLY A 136 -20.94 -0.39 5.34
N THR A 137 -19.63 -0.64 5.29
CA THR A 137 -18.87 -1.31 6.36
C THR A 137 -18.05 -0.32 7.19
N ILE A 138 -17.82 0.88 6.69
CA ILE A 138 -17.01 1.90 7.35
C ILE A 138 -17.91 2.64 8.35
N ALA A 139 -17.62 2.47 9.65
CA ALA A 139 -18.47 2.98 10.73
C ALA A 139 -18.71 4.50 10.66
N SER A 140 -17.72 5.28 10.23
CA SER A 140 -17.86 6.74 10.06
C SER A 140 -18.80 7.11 8.90
N TYR A 141 -18.73 6.41 7.77
CA TYR A 141 -19.63 6.66 6.63
C TYR A 141 -21.10 6.36 6.98
N LYS A 142 -21.35 5.29 7.75
CA LYS A 142 -22.71 4.98 8.25
C LYS A 142 -23.32 6.12 9.08
N ALA A 143 -22.51 6.85 9.83
CA ALA A 143 -22.98 7.90 10.73
C ALA A 143 -23.39 9.18 9.99
N GLU A 144 -22.82 9.45 8.82
CA GLU A 144 -23.14 10.62 7.98
C GLU A 144 -24.36 10.40 7.07
N MET A 145 -24.83 9.16 6.90
CA MET A 145 -26.01 8.82 6.09
C MET A 145 -27.35 8.83 6.88
N THR A 146 -27.32 9.22 8.16
CA THR A 146 -28.49 9.37 9.04
C THR A 146 -28.91 10.81 9.19
#